data_AF-A0A9D1U1S6-F1
#
_entry.id   AF-A0A9D1U1S6-F1
#
_cell.length_a   1.000
_cell.length_b   1.000
_cell.length_c   1.000
_cell.angle_alpha   90.00
_cell.angle_beta   90.00
_cell.angle_gamma   90.00
#
_symmetry.space_group_name_H-M   'P 1'
#
loop_
_entity.id
_entity.type
_entity.pdbx_description
1 polymer ?
#
loop_
_entity_poly.entity_id
_entity_poly.type
_entity_poly.pdbx_seq_one_letter_code
_entity_poly.pdbx_strand_id
1 'polypeptide(L)'
;MEILITVRRMSLENSDFITILLTALVLILFIVSLRVAESIMKTSARKDEMIRKVWKYDSQGKERNETIERLIPDSSFREREAEYLYGRAMK
;
A
#
# COMPACT_ATOMS: atom_id res chain seq x y z
N MET A 1 -28.55 -50.76 2.97
CA MET A 1 -28.95 -49.49 2.32
C MET A 1 -28.59 -48.26 3.17
N GLU A 2 -28.37 -48.40 4.49
CA GLU A 2 -28.04 -47.28 5.38
C GLU A 2 -26.59 -46.77 5.24
N ILE A 3 -25.61 -47.65 5.06
CA ILE A 3 -24.18 -47.27 4.94
C ILE A 3 -23.94 -46.32 3.75
N LEU A 4 -24.65 -46.53 2.63
CA LEU A 4 -24.51 -45.72 1.42
C LEU A 4 -25.05 -44.28 1.61
N ILE A 5 -26.04 -44.09 2.49
CA ILE A 5 -26.63 -42.79 2.82
C ILE A 5 -25.72 -42.01 3.78
N THR A 6 -25.14 -42.70 4.76
CA THR A 6 -24.21 -42.10 5.74
C THR A 6 -22.94 -41.59 5.08
N VAL A 7 -22.34 -42.38 4.17
CA VAL A 7 -21.13 -41.96 3.42
C VAL A 7 -21.43 -40.76 2.51
N ARG A 8 -22.60 -40.70 1.88
CA ARG A 8 -23.01 -39.55 1.06
C ARG A 8 -23.22 -38.28 1.88
N ARG A 9 -23.87 -38.36 3.04
CA ARG A 9 -24.02 -37.20 3.94
C ARG A 9 -22.67 -36.68 4.44
N MET A 10 -21.79 -37.59 4.87
CA MET A 10 -20.46 -37.24 5.38
C MET A 10 -19.57 -36.58 4.30
N SER A 11 -19.73 -36.98 3.04
CA SER A 11 -19.06 -36.34 1.89
C SER A 11 -19.63 -34.95 1.54
N LEU A 12 -20.94 -34.74 1.71
CA LEU A 12 -21.60 -33.44 1.50
C LEU A 12 -21.23 -32.44 2.60
N GLU A 13 -21.26 -32.87 3.86
CA GLU A 13 -20.88 -32.02 5.01
C GLU A 13 -19.42 -31.56 4.94
N ASN A 14 -18.51 -32.42 4.50
CA ASN A 14 -17.10 -32.06 4.28
C ASN A 14 -16.92 -31.10 3.09
N SER A 15 -17.68 -31.29 2.01
CA SER A 15 -17.65 -30.38 0.85
C SER A 15 -18.17 -28.99 1.21
N ASP A 16 -19.24 -28.92 2.00
CA ASP A 16 -19.81 -27.66 2.47
C ASP A 16 -18.85 -26.94 3.43
N PHE A 17 -18.19 -27.68 4.33
CA PHE A 17 -17.15 -27.14 5.21
C PHE A 17 -15.95 -26.56 4.43
N ILE A 18 -15.47 -27.28 3.41
CA ILE A 18 -14.39 -26.81 2.53
C ILE A 18 -14.80 -25.53 1.79
N THR A 19 -16.05 -25.46 1.31
CA THR A 19 -16.59 -24.29 0.60
C THR A 19 -16.69 -23.08 1.52
N ILE A 20 -17.16 -23.26 2.75
CA ILE A 20 -17.21 -22.20 3.77
C ILE A 20 -15.80 -21.72 4.11
N LEU A 21 -14.85 -22.65 4.28
CA LEU A 21 -13.45 -22.32 4.58
C LEU A 21 -12.79 -21.52 3.44
N LEU A 22 -13.01 -21.92 2.19
CA LEU A 22 -12.54 -21.20 1.01
C LEU A 22 -13.15 -19.80 0.91
N THR A 23 -14.45 -19.69 1.17
CA THR A 23 -15.15 -18.39 1.16
C THR A 23 -14.60 -17.45 2.24
N ALA A 24 -14.34 -17.96 3.45
CA ALA A 24 -13.71 -17.21 4.52
C ALA A 24 -12.28 -16.77 4.15
N LEU A 25 -11.51 -17.65 3.51
CA LEU A 25 -10.16 -17.32 3.04
C LEU A 25 -10.18 -16.18 2.00
N VAL A 26 -11.10 -16.23 1.04
CA VAL A 26 -11.27 -15.18 0.03
C VAL A 26 -11.63 -13.84 0.67
N LEU A 27 -12.52 -13.83 1.67
CA LEU A 27 -12.87 -12.62 2.41
C LEU A 27 -11.68 -12.02 3.17
N ILE A 28 -10.87 -12.85 3.82
CA ILE A 28 -9.66 -12.40 4.51
C ILE A 28 -8.66 -11.79 3.52
N LEU A 29 -8.41 -12.46 2.39
CA LEU A 29 -7.54 -11.95 1.33
C LEU A 29 -8.05 -10.64 0.75
N PHE A 30 -9.36 -10.51 0.58
CA PHE A 30 -9.99 -9.27 0.12
C PHE A 30 -9.78 -8.10 1.10
N ILE A 31 -9.98 -8.33 2.41
CA ILE A 31 -9.73 -7.31 3.45
C ILE A 31 -8.24 -6.92 3.49
N VAL A 32 -7.33 -7.89 3.37
CA VAL A 32 -5.89 -7.61 3.31
C VAL A 32 -5.56 -6.77 2.07
N SER A 33 -6.14 -7.09 0.91
CA SER A 33 -5.92 -6.34 -0.33
C SER A 33 -6.39 -4.88 -0.23
N LEU A 34 -7.54 -4.63 0.42
CA LEU A 34 -8.05 -3.28 0.67
C LEU A 34 -7.09 -2.47 1.55
N ARG A 35 -6.57 -3.07 2.63
CA ARG A 35 -5.61 -2.39 3.50
C ARG A 35 -4.30 -2.06 2.79
N VAL A 36 -3.82 -2.94 1.91
CA VAL A 36 -2.62 -2.68 1.10
C VAL A 36 -2.88 -1.56 0.08
N ALA A 37 -4.05 -1.56 -0.57
CA ALA A 37 -4.43 -0.50 -1.50
C ALA A 37 -4.51 0.87 -0.81
N GLU A 38 -5.09 0.95 0.39
CA GLU A 38 -5.12 2.19 1.20
C GLU A 38 -3.71 2.65 1.58
N SER A 39 -2.82 1.73 1.95
CA SER A 39 -1.42 2.03 2.28
C SER A 39 -0.65 2.59 1.07
N ILE A 40 -0.87 2.00 -0.11
CA ILE A 40 -0.27 2.48 -1.37
C ILE A 40 -0.81 3.86 -1.74
N MET A 41 -2.13 4.08 -1.63
CA MET A 41 -2.74 5.40 -1.87
C MET A 41 -2.17 6.46 -0.94
N LYS A 42 -2.09 6.20 0.37
CA LYS A 42 -1.48 7.14 1.33
C LYS A 42 -0.02 7.44 1.02
N THR A 43 0.73 6.44 0.58
CA THR A 43 2.13 6.60 0.18
C THR A 43 2.27 7.42 -1.10
N SER A 44 1.36 7.26 -2.06
CA SER A 44 1.35 8.03 -3.31
C SER A 44 0.99 9.51 -3.08
N ALA A 45 -0.03 9.79 -2.27
CA ALA A 45 -0.42 11.16 -1.93
C ALA A 45 0.72 11.91 -1.21
N ARG A 46 1.44 11.21 -0.31
CA ARG A 46 2.62 11.76 0.35
C ARG A 46 3.71 12.10 -0.67
N LYS A 47 3.98 11.23 -1.65
CA LYS A 47 4.97 11.49 -2.72
C LYS A 47 4.58 12.67 -3.62
N ASP A 48 3.31 12.83 -3.96
CA ASP A 48 2.84 13.94 -4.79
C ASP A 48 2.92 15.28 -4.04
N GLU A 49 2.57 15.29 -2.75
CA GLU A 49 2.77 16.46 -1.89
C GLU A 49 4.26 16.81 -1.77
N MET A 50 5.13 15.79 -1.72
CA MET A 50 6.59 15.96 -1.66
C MET A 50 7.17 16.58 -2.93
N ILE A 51 6.77 16.11 -4.12
CA ILE A 51 7.19 16.71 -5.40
C ILE A 51 6.72 18.17 -5.49
N ARG A 52 5.50 18.46 -5.01
CA ARG A 52 4.97 19.83 -4.98
C ARG A 52 5.77 20.75 -4.05
N LYS A 53 6.23 20.26 -2.89
CA LYS A 53 7.12 21.02 -1.99
C LYS A 53 8.47 21.32 -2.65
N VAL A 54 9.06 20.34 -3.34
CA VAL A 54 10.32 20.54 -4.09
C VAL A 54 10.15 21.64 -5.13
N TRP A 55 9.11 21.55 -5.97
CA TRP A 55 8.82 22.58 -6.99
C TRP A 55 8.58 23.96 -6.39
N LYS A 56 7.92 24.05 -5.22
CA LYS A 56 7.72 25.31 -4.52
C LYS A 56 9.05 25.96 -4.12
N TYR A 57 10.00 25.20 -3.61
CA TYR A 57 11.30 25.76 -3.22
C TYR A 57 12.18 26.10 -4.41
N ASP A 58 12.10 25.32 -5.49
CA ASP A 58 12.80 25.62 -6.74
C ASP A 58 12.26 26.89 -7.42
N SER A 59 10.94 27.05 -7.50
CA SER A 59 10.30 28.27 -8.05
C SER A 59 10.67 29.55 -7.29
N GLN A 60 11.23 29.44 -6.09
CA GLN A 60 11.75 30.56 -5.32
C GLN A 60 13.21 30.93 -5.69
N GLY A 61 13.78 30.29 -6.72
CA GLY A 61 15.13 30.53 -7.21
C GLY A 61 16.22 30.02 -6.27
N LYS A 62 15.90 29.04 -5.41
CA LYS A 62 16.87 28.51 -4.44
C LYS A 62 17.77 27.47 -5.08
N GLU A 63 19.03 27.48 -4.69
CA GLU A 63 19.96 26.46 -5.15
C GLU A 63 19.58 25.07 -4.63
N ARG A 64 20.05 24.03 -5.33
CA ARG A 64 19.79 22.62 -5.01
C ARG A 64 20.01 22.29 -3.53
N ASN A 65 21.13 22.75 -2.98
CA ASN A 65 21.52 22.44 -1.60
C ASN A 65 20.61 23.15 -0.59
N GLU A 66 20.22 24.41 -0.85
CA GLU A 66 19.28 25.14 0.00
C GLU A 66 17.87 24.51 -0.01
N THR A 67 17.47 23.96 -1.17
CA THR A 67 16.19 23.26 -1.29
C THR A 67 16.20 21.95 -0.49
N ILE A 68 17.29 21.18 -0.55
CA ILE A 68 17.46 19.94 0.22
C ILE A 68 17.50 20.22 1.72
N GLU A 69 18.28 21.22 2.16
CA GLU A 69 18.38 21.61 3.57
C GLU A 69 17.03 22.05 4.16
N ARG A 70 16.16 22.67 3.37
CA ARG A 70 14.81 23.06 3.81
C ARG A 70 13.80 21.90 3.78
N LEU A 71 14.03 20.88 2.96
CA LEU A 71 13.17 19.68 2.88
C LEU A 71 13.38 18.72 4.06
N ILE A 72 14.60 18.67 4.63
CA ILE A 72 14.92 17.83 5.79
C ILE A 72 14.05 18.15 7.02
N PRO A 73 13.98 19.41 7.52
CA PRO A 73 13.22 19.76 8.71
C PRO A 73 11.70 19.75 8.48
N ASP A 74 11.24 20.11 7.28
CA ASP A 74 9.82 20.31 6.96
C ASP A 74 9.03 18.99 6.81
N SER A 75 9.72 17.85 6.92
CA SER A 75 9.15 16.56 6.57
C SER A 75 9.73 15.34 7.30
N SER A 76 10.66 15.55 8.24
CA SER A 76 11.39 14.47 8.92
C SER A 76 12.14 13.54 7.95
N PHE A 77 12.64 14.08 6.83
CA PHE A 77 13.33 13.28 5.82
C PHE A 77 14.78 13.02 6.19
N ARG A 78 15.26 11.84 5.78
CA ARG A 78 16.70 11.60 5.70
C ARG A 78 17.24 12.32 4.47
N GLU A 79 18.47 12.82 4.57
CA GLU A 79 19.17 13.56 3.50
C GLU A 79 19.09 12.84 2.14
N ARG A 80 19.33 11.52 2.10
CA ARG A 80 19.21 10.71 0.86
C ARG A 80 17.82 10.73 0.22
N GLU A 81 16.77 10.80 1.04
CA GLU A 81 15.40 10.81 0.54
C GLU A 81 15.07 12.18 -0.07
N ALA A 82 15.52 13.26 0.57
CA ALA A 82 15.42 14.62 0.02
C ALA A 82 16.19 14.76 -1.30
N GLU A 83 17.40 14.22 -1.41
CA GLU A 83 18.18 14.23 -2.66
C GLU A 83 17.50 13.44 -3.78
N TYR A 84 16.99 12.23 -3.47
CA TYR A 84 16.27 11.41 -4.44
C TYR A 84 15.02 12.13 -4.97
N LEU A 85 14.28 12.81 -4.10
CA LEU A 85 13.07 13.55 -4.47
C LEU A 85 13.38 14.79 -5.29
N TYR A 86 14.44 15.53 -4.93
CA TYR A 86 14.92 16.65 -5.73
C TYR A 86 15.28 16.20 -7.15
N GLY A 87 16.09 15.15 -7.27
CA GLY A 87 16.49 14.60 -8.56
C GLY A 87 15.31 14.06 -9.39
N ARG A 88 14.23 13.60 -8.75
CA ARG A 88 13.02 13.13 -9.43
C ARG A 88 12.11 14.28 -9.87
N ALA A 89 12.06 15.38 -9.13
CA ALA A 89 11.23 16.54 -9.47
C ALA A 89 11.80 17.40 -10.61
N MET A 90 13.11 17.30 -10.86
CA MET A 90 13.86 18.05 -11.89
C MET A 90 14.10 17.28 -13.20
N LYS A 91 13.71 16.01 -13.26
CA LYS A 91 13.77 15.18 -14.46
C LYS A 91 12.48 15.29 -15.26
#